data_AF-A0A1W9W3F9-F1
#
_entry.id   AF-A0A1W9W3F9-F1
#
_cell.length_a   1.000
_cell.length_b   1.000
_cell.length_c   1.000
_cell.angle_alpha   90.00
_cell.angle_beta   90.00
_cell.angle_gamma   90.00
#
_symmetry.space_group_name_H-M   'P 1'
#
loop_
_entity.id
_entity.type
_entity.pdbx_description
1 polymer ?
#
loop_
_entity_poly.entity_id
_entity_poly.type
_entity_poly.pdbx_seq_one_letter_code
_entity_poly.pdbx_strand_id
1 'polypeptide(L)' 'MIEVRKQQVKMRLKDVEDFQKKVTTYQKHFAEKIVLPAFLALGGFIDEAKLFCEIHVIAVAERIVWLIGCEMI' A
#
# COMPACT_ATOMS: atom_id res chain seq x y z
N MET A 1 6.75 4.47 2.95
CA MET A 1 7.31 3.41 2.08
C MET A 1 6.20 2.94 1.16
N ILE A 2 6.47 2.78 -0.14
CA ILE A 2 5.45 2.42 -1.12
C ILE A 2 5.85 1.15 -1.86
N GLU A 3 4.97 0.16 -1.92
CA GLU A 3 5.14 -1.03 -2.76
C GLU A 3 4.19 -0.97 -3.98
N VAL A 4 4.76 -1.15 -5.18
CA VAL A 4 4.05 -1.00 -6.46
C VAL A 4 3.93 -2.34 -7.17
N ARG A 5 2.69 -2.74 -7.44
CA ARG A 5 2.31 -3.99 -8.08
C ARG A 5 1.50 -3.68 -9.34
N LYS A 6 2.19 -3.74 -10.46
CA LYS A 6 1.63 -3.45 -11.80
C LYS A 6 0.94 -4.66 -12.44
N GLN A 7 1.19 -5.85 -11.92
CA GLN A 7 0.62 -7.09 -12.43
C GLN A 7 -0.89 -7.12 -12.17
N GLN A 8 -1.66 -7.66 -13.12
CA GLN A 8 -3.10 -7.86 -13.01
C GLN A 8 -3.43 -9.12 -12.18
N VAL A 9 -2.82 -9.22 -11.00
CA VAL A 9 -3.02 -10.30 -10.04
C VAL A 9 -3.42 -9.68 -8.72
N LYS A 10 -4.47 -10.23 -8.11
CA LYS A 10 -4.92 -9.79 -6.79
C LYS A 10 -3.84 -10.03 -5.75
N MET A 11 -3.59 -9.01 -4.93
CA MET A 11 -2.74 -9.11 -3.75
C MET A 11 -3.35 -10.10 -2.76
N ARG A 12 -2.53 -11.02 -2.27
CA ARG A 12 -2.92 -12.01 -1.26
C ARG A 12 -2.49 -11.51 0.12
N LEU A 13 -3.04 -12.13 1.16
CA LEU A 13 -2.74 -11.79 2.55
C LEU A 13 -1.22 -11.84 2.84
N LYS A 14 -0.54 -12.89 2.37
CA LYS A 14 0.92 -13.03 2.54
C LYS A 14 1.70 -11.84 1.96
N ASP A 15 1.24 -11.29 0.84
CA ASP A 15 1.93 -10.18 0.17
C ASP A 15 1.90 -8.90 1.03
N VAL A 16 0.76 -8.63 1.69
CA VAL A 16 0.60 -7.46 2.57
C VAL A 16 1.24 -7.67 3.95
N GLU A 17 1.25 -8.90 4.47
CA GLU A 17 1.96 -9.27 5.69
C GLU A 17 3.48 -9.11 5.54
N ASP A 18 4.05 -9.61 4.44
CA ASP A 18 5.48 -9.51 4.19
C ASP A 18 5.92 -8.07 3.98
N PHE A 19 5.06 -7.22 3.40
CA PHE A 19 5.30 -5.78 3.35
C PHE A 19 5.26 -5.13 4.73
N GLN A 20 4.28 -5.46 5.58
CA GLN A 20 4.19 -4.92 6.93
C GLN A 20 5.41 -5.28 7.78
N LYS A 21 5.98 -6.47 7.61
CA LYS A 21 7.26 -6.86 8.23
C LYS A 21 8.39 -5.93 7.79
N LYS A 22 8.49 -5.59 6.49
CA LYS A 22 9.50 -4.64 5.99
C LYS A 22 9.31 -3.24 6.60
N VAL A 23 8.07 -2.75 6.67
CA VAL A 23 7.73 -1.46 7.30
C VAL A 23 8.22 -1.44 8.74
N THR A 24 7.86 -2.47 9.50
CA THR A 24 8.18 -2.60 10.92
C THR A 24 9.69 -2.69 11.14
N THR A 25 10.40 -3.49 10.34
CA THR A 25 11.86 -3.59 10.41
C THR A 25 12.52 -2.25 10.10
N TYR A 26 12.07 -1.54 9.07
CA TYR A 26 12.61 -0.22 8.74
C TYR A 26 12.40 0.79 9.88
N GLN A 27 11.19 0.87 10.44
CA GLN A 27 10.88 1.77 11.55
C GLN A 27 11.73 1.47 12.81
N LYS A 28 12.02 0.20 13.08
CA LYS A 28 12.92 -0.18 14.20
C LYS A 28 14.33 0.35 14.02
N HIS A 29 14.83 0.42 12.79
CA HIS A 29 16.18 0.94 12.50
C HIS A 29 16.24 2.47 12.43
N PHE A 30 15.12 3.13 12.12
CA PHE A 30 15.03 4.58 11.91
C PHE A 30 13.83 5.16 12.66
N ALA A 31 13.86 5.07 13.99
CA ALA A 31 12.71 5.41 14.85
C ALA A 31 12.29 6.88 14.77
N GLU A 32 13.19 7.77 14.35
CA GLU A 32 12.91 9.19 14.14
C GLU A 32 12.15 9.48 12.83
N LYS A 33 12.04 8.50 11.94
CA LYS A 33 11.38 8.65 10.64
C LYS A 33 9.93 8.21 10.71
N ILE A 34 9.03 9.10 10.32
CA ILE A 34 7.63 8.74 10.07
C ILE A 34 7.56 7.95 8.76
N VAL A 35 7.09 6.71 8.85
CA VAL A 35 6.86 5.86 7.68
C VAL A 35 5.36 5.80 7.42
N LEU A 36 4.95 6.29 6.26
CA LEU A 36 3.59 6.13 5.75
C LEU A 36 3.58 4.94 4.77
N PRO A 37 3.07 3.76 5.16
CA PRO A 37 3.02 2.59 4.28
C PRO A 37 1.88 2.73 3.26
N ALA A 38 2.16 2.42 1.99
CA ALA A 38 1.15 2.40 0.96
C ALA A 38 1.40 1.33 -0.12
N PHE A 39 0.31 0.88 -0.74
CA PHE A 39 0.30 0.01 -1.91
C PHE A 39 -0.36 0.66 -3.12
N LEU A 40 0.24 0.44 -4.28
CA LEU A 40 -0.45 0.51 -5.56
C LEU A 40 -0.58 -0.91 -6.12
N ALA A 41 -1.79 -1.44 -6.25
CA ALA A 41 -2.03 -2.80 -6.76
C ALA A 41 -3.06 -2.79 -7.89
N LEU A 42 -2.60 -2.78 -9.14
CA LEU A 42 -3.49 -2.66 -10.30
C LEU A 42 -4.43 -3.86 -10.50
N GLY A 43 -4.02 -5.04 -10.02
CA GLY A 43 -4.86 -6.23 -9.98
C GLY A 43 -5.84 -6.30 -8.80
N GLY A 44 -5.83 -5.30 -7.91
CA GLY A 44 -6.65 -5.23 -6.70
C GLY A 44 -6.18 -6.14 -5.57
N PHE A 45 -7.06 -6.37 -4.60
CA PHE A 45 -6.82 -7.20 -3.41
C PHE A 45 -7.86 -8.30 -3.28
N ILE A 46 -7.52 -9.39 -2.59
CA ILE A 46 -8.52 -10.24 -1.95
C ILE A 46 -9.03 -9.57 -0.68
N ASP A 47 -10.22 -9.93 -0.22
CA ASP A 47 -10.90 -9.24 0.88
C ASP A 47 -10.08 -9.26 2.18
N GLU A 48 -9.45 -10.39 2.49
CA GLU A 48 -8.62 -10.53 3.69
C GLU A 48 -7.36 -9.65 3.63
N ALA A 49 -6.78 -9.50 2.44
CA ALA A 49 -5.60 -8.64 2.24
C ALA A 49 -5.98 -7.16 2.37
N LYS A 50 -7.16 -6.77 1.85
CA LYS A 50 -7.67 -5.40 1.96
C LYS A 50 -7.99 -5.05 3.41
N LEU A 51 -8.69 -5.94 4.12
CA LEU A 51 -9.00 -5.78 5.54
C LEU A 51 -7.72 -5.67 6.37
N PHE A 52 -6.70 -6.49 6.06
CA PHE A 52 -5.40 -6.38 6.71
C PHE A 52 -4.76 -5.00 6.50
N CYS A 53 -4.79 -4.47 5.27
CA CYS A 53 -4.29 -3.12 5.01
C CYS A 53 -5.02 -2.05 5.82
N GLU A 54 -6.34 -2.14 5.96
CA GLU A 54 -7.13 -1.19 6.76
C GLU A 54 -6.76 -1.25 8.26
N ILE A 55 -6.68 -2.46 8.83
CA ILE A 55 -6.30 -2.68 10.24
C ILE A 55 -4.91 -2.12 10.53
N HIS A 56 -3.97 -2.27 9.59
CA HIS A 56 -2.58 -1.83 9.75
C HIS A 56 -2.29 -0.42 9.21
N VAL A 57 -3.33 0.35 8.86
CA VAL A 57 -3.21 1.74 8.39
C VAL A 57 -2.28 1.85 7.17
N ILE A 58 -2.43 0.92 6.24
CA ILE A 58 -1.73 0.90 4.96
C ILE A 58 -2.64 1.52 3.90
N ALA A 59 -2.22 2.64 3.33
CA ALA A 59 -2.97 3.28 2.25
C ALA A 59 -2.97 2.39 1.00
N VAL A 60 -4.10 2.28 0.30
CA VAL A 60 -4.22 1.45 -0.91
C VAL A 60 -4.77 2.24 -2.09
N ALA A 61 -4.23 1.95 -3.27
CA ALA A 61 -4.76 2.40 -4.55
C ALA A 61 -4.77 1.23 -5.54
N GLU A 62 -5.85 1.08 -6.30
CA GLU A 62 -5.98 0.03 -7.32
C GLU A 62 -5.91 0.58 -8.75
N ARG A 63 -5.79 1.91 -8.90
CA ARG A 63 -5.80 2.60 -10.18
C ARG A 63 -4.82 3.76 -10.16
N ILE A 64 -4.25 4.05 -11.32
CA ILE A 64 -3.54 5.30 -11.58
C ILE A 64 -4.52 6.18 -12.35
N VAL A 65 -4.81 7.36 -11.81
CA VAL A 65 -5.66 8.36 -12.48
C VAL A 65 -4.79 9.56 -12.87
N TRP A 66 -4.98 10.04 -14.09
CA TRP A 66 -4.35 11.28 -14.55
C TRP A 66 -5.23 12.44 -14.14
N LEU A 67 -4.70 13.33 -13.31
CA LEU A 67 -5.36 14.59 -13.00
C LEU A 67 -4.91 15.61 -14.05
N ILE A 68 -5.65 15.68 -15.16
CA ILE A 68 -5.45 16.70 -16.19
C ILE A 68 -6.59 17.72 -16.03
N GLY A 69 -6.27 18.93 -15.57
CA GLY A 69 -7.25 20.03 -15.44
C GLY A 69 -7.79 20.28 -14.01
N CYS A 70 -6.92 20.37 -13.00
CA CYS A 70 -7.34 20.89 -11.70
C CYS A 70 -7.42 22.43 -11.77
N GLU A 71 -8.53 22.97 -12.27
CA GLU A 71 -8.99 24.26 -11.78
C GLU A 71 -9.56 24.02 -10.38
N MET A 72 -8.89 24.60 -9.38
CA MET A 72 -9.33 24.56 -7.99
C MET A 72 -10.66 25.32 -7.88
N ILE A 73 -11.71 24.66 -7.40
CA ILE A 73 -12.89 25.30 -6.84
C ILE A 73 -12.73 25.29 -5.32
#